data_AF-A0A964PJK5-F1
#
_entry.id   AF-A0A964PJK5-F1
#
_cell.length_a   1.000
_cell.length_b   1.000
_cell.length_c   1.000
_cell.angle_alpha   90.00
_cell.angle_beta   90.00
_cell.angle_gamma   90.00
#
_symmetry.space_group_name_H-M   'P 1'
#
loop_
_entity.id
_entity.type
_entity.pdbx_description
1 polymer ?
#
loop_
_entity_poly.entity_id
_entity_poly.type
_entity_poly.pdbx_seq_one_letter_code
_entity_poly.pdbx_strand_id
1 'polypeptide(L)'
;MDSNWMTQPQSRRAALQSALGIGGIAAGGLLLGGCATGAKRVPVDFQDPAQSLRAFIKLTGDLDPKKETPGWFGGTIFGDTRRDRPLQPLIGIQGFGVVRTEAQPDGSFRVFNRECAFYTDLKTGKFIDQWKNPYTGELCDVKSIHNMTVNAHLIVSPRFGTAIEMDFDGKLMQVPLPLGWNVFDDKVFSTFEVHTSFPSELTPEKWPRESAGKVLRIAEIFQRVASLSDVENPDTTSTDFSGTWTRVGPWLPWMRQGQADGSLVFRTFMTKLKSADQLPPDLRAIIKERLPEYFQAPSPDTWGSKNDSSFSVYARENTPLPAPK
;
A
#
# COMPACT_ATOMS: atom_id res chain seq x y z
N MET A 1 2.57 -28.89 -11.20
CA MET A 1 3.24 -28.67 -9.90
C MET A 1 2.37 -27.69 -9.17
N ASP A 2 1.42 -28.23 -8.41
CA ASP A 2 0.29 -27.49 -7.86
C ASP A 2 0.68 -26.96 -6.48
N SER A 3 1.09 -25.69 -6.44
CA SER A 3 1.47 -25.01 -5.21
C SER A 3 0.26 -24.30 -4.60
N ASN A 4 -0.59 -25.07 -3.93
CA ASN A 4 -1.66 -24.60 -3.04
C ASN A 4 -1.11 -24.37 -1.62
N TRP A 5 -0.38 -23.27 -1.39
CA TRP A 5 0.15 -22.92 -0.05
C TRP A 5 -0.45 -21.66 0.60
N MET A 6 -1.53 -21.09 0.06
CA MET A 6 -2.24 -19.98 0.72
C MET A 6 -3.38 -20.49 1.63
N THR A 7 -3.02 -20.70 2.89
CA THR A 7 -3.77 -20.35 4.11
C THR A 7 -5.30 -20.53 4.11
N GLN A 8 -5.78 -21.62 4.71
CA GLN A 8 -7.11 -21.65 5.32
C GLN A 8 -7.08 -20.92 6.68
N PRO A 9 -8.07 -20.07 7.01
CA PRO A 9 -8.20 -19.51 8.34
C PRO A 9 -8.56 -20.62 9.34
N GLN A 10 -7.68 -20.87 10.30
CA GLN A 10 -7.99 -21.77 11.42
C GLN A 10 -8.90 -21.04 12.43
N SER A 11 -10.21 -21.24 12.33
CA SER A 11 -11.13 -20.86 13.40
C SER A 11 -11.06 -21.90 14.54
N ARG A 12 -10.48 -21.50 15.67
CA ARG A 12 -10.43 -22.33 16.88
C ARG A 12 -11.80 -22.33 17.57
N ARG A 13 -12.65 -23.30 17.23
CA ARG A 13 -13.86 -23.63 18.00
C ARG A 13 -13.78 -25.07 18.51
N ALA A 14 -12.90 -25.32 19.47
CA ALA A 14 -12.96 -26.46 20.40
C ALA A 14 -11.77 -26.42 21.38
N ALA A 15 -11.94 -25.80 22.55
CA ALA A 15 -11.25 -26.22 23.77
C ALA A 15 -11.95 -25.61 24.99
N LEU A 16 -12.47 -26.50 25.83
CA LEU A 16 -12.78 -26.35 27.26
C LEU A 16 -14.11 -25.67 27.65
N GLN A 17 -15.14 -26.51 27.63
CA GLN A 17 -16.10 -26.57 28.74
C GLN A 17 -15.41 -27.12 30.01
N SER A 18 -15.91 -26.66 31.16
CA SER A 18 -15.88 -27.34 32.47
C SER A 18 -14.66 -27.15 33.38
N ALA A 19 -14.72 -26.11 34.22
CA ALA A 19 -14.31 -26.20 35.63
C ALA A 19 -15.05 -25.13 36.45
N LEU A 20 -16.28 -25.47 36.88
CA LEU A 20 -16.93 -24.83 38.03
C LEU A 20 -16.29 -25.39 39.30
N GLY A 21 -15.70 -24.53 40.12
CA GLY A 21 -15.21 -24.84 41.46
C GLY A 21 -15.39 -23.61 42.35
N ILE A 22 -16.39 -23.66 43.22
CA ILE A 22 -16.85 -22.61 44.12
C ILE A 22 -15.89 -22.45 45.31
N GLY A 23 -15.65 -21.21 45.76
CA GLY A 23 -15.18 -20.96 47.14
C GLY A 23 -14.76 -19.51 47.46
N GLY A 24 -15.60 -18.77 48.18
CA GLY A 24 -15.13 -17.85 49.24
C GLY A 24 -15.31 -16.33 49.06
N ILE A 25 -16.25 -15.77 49.83
CA ILE A 25 -16.76 -14.40 49.98
C ILE A 25 -15.77 -13.37 50.58
N ALA A 26 -15.80 -12.10 50.13
CA ALA A 26 -15.82 -10.86 50.94
C ALA A 26 -15.86 -9.61 50.01
N ALA A 27 -17.01 -8.94 49.82
CA ALA A 27 -17.55 -7.83 50.61
C ALA A 27 -17.06 -6.42 50.18
N GLY A 28 -18.00 -5.62 49.66
CA GLY A 28 -18.05 -4.17 49.91
C GLY A 28 -17.33 -3.26 48.91
N GLY A 29 -18.05 -2.85 47.86
CA GLY A 29 -17.65 -1.72 47.02
C GLY A 29 -18.48 -1.66 45.73
N LEU A 30 -19.72 -1.15 45.82
CA LEU A 30 -20.46 -0.70 44.64
C LEU A 30 -19.75 0.54 44.08
N LEU A 31 -18.68 0.32 43.33
CA LEU A 31 -18.36 1.22 42.24
C LEU A 31 -19.37 0.89 41.15
N LEU A 32 -20.37 1.76 41.00
CA LEU A 32 -21.05 1.91 39.71
C LEU A 32 -19.97 2.39 38.73
N GLY A 33 -19.13 1.44 38.28
CA GLY A 33 -18.36 1.61 37.08
C GLY A 33 -19.39 1.85 36.01
N GLY A 34 -19.48 3.10 35.54
CA GLY A 34 -20.22 3.37 34.32
C GLY A 34 -19.67 2.38 33.31
N CYS A 35 -20.50 1.40 32.92
CA CYS A 35 -20.20 0.59 31.77
C CYS A 35 -20.00 1.61 30.66
N ALA A 36 -18.75 1.83 30.25
CA ALA A 36 -18.48 2.41 28.96
C ALA A 36 -19.35 1.57 28.02
N THR A 37 -20.41 2.17 27.50
CA THR A 37 -21.27 1.51 26.54
C THR A 37 -20.33 1.14 25.41
N GLY A 38 -19.93 -0.14 25.35
CA GLY A 38 -19.02 -0.61 24.33
C GLY A 38 -19.56 -0.12 23.00
N ALA A 39 -18.69 0.46 22.17
CA ALA A 39 -19.10 0.93 20.86
C ALA A 39 -19.96 -0.16 20.18
N LYS A 40 -21.04 0.26 19.53
CA LYS A 40 -21.93 -0.68 18.83
C LYS A 40 -21.07 -1.48 17.85
N ARG A 41 -21.15 -2.82 17.92
CA ARG A 41 -20.41 -3.71 17.02
C ARG A 41 -21.38 -4.53 16.19
N VAL A 42 -21.13 -4.57 14.88
CA VAL A 42 -21.76 -5.49 13.95
C VAL A 42 -20.65 -6.41 13.45
N PRO A 43 -20.64 -7.69 13.86
CA PRO A 43 -19.59 -8.63 13.45
C PRO A 43 -19.46 -8.72 11.94
N VAL A 44 -18.21 -8.67 11.45
CA VAL A 44 -17.89 -8.82 10.02
C VAL A 44 -17.55 -10.28 9.74
N ASP A 45 -18.24 -10.90 8.79
CA ASP A 45 -17.82 -12.18 8.24
C ASP A 45 -16.76 -11.96 7.14
N PHE A 46 -15.48 -12.09 7.49
CA PHE A 46 -14.38 -11.94 6.54
C PHE A 46 -14.30 -13.04 5.48
N GLN A 47 -15.07 -14.13 5.59
CA GLN A 47 -15.19 -15.16 4.55
C GLN A 47 -16.25 -14.79 3.51
N ASP A 48 -17.21 -13.94 3.85
CA ASP A 48 -18.14 -13.37 2.88
C ASP A 48 -17.43 -12.29 2.04
N PRO A 49 -17.31 -12.45 0.71
CA PRO A 49 -16.55 -11.52 -0.12
C PRO A 49 -17.05 -10.07 -0.08
N ALA A 50 -18.37 -9.86 0.05
CA ALA A 50 -18.95 -8.53 0.08
C ALA A 50 -18.64 -7.81 1.40
N GLN A 51 -18.79 -8.50 2.53
CA GLN A 51 -18.41 -7.98 3.85
C GLN A 51 -16.89 -7.75 3.95
N SER A 52 -16.09 -8.69 3.44
CA SER A 52 -14.63 -8.59 3.37
C SER A 52 -14.16 -7.38 2.56
N LEU A 53 -14.70 -7.19 1.35
CA LEU A 53 -14.40 -6.04 0.51
C LEU A 53 -14.82 -4.73 1.18
N ARG A 54 -16.03 -4.68 1.76
CA ARG A 54 -16.50 -3.50 2.48
C ARG A 54 -15.61 -3.14 3.66
N ALA A 55 -15.18 -4.13 4.45
CA ALA A 55 -14.26 -3.93 5.57
C ALA A 55 -12.89 -3.42 5.09
N PHE A 56 -12.39 -3.94 3.96
CA PHE A 56 -11.15 -3.47 3.35
C PHE A 56 -11.24 -2.01 2.88
N ILE A 57 -12.35 -1.60 2.25
CA ILE A 57 -12.56 -0.21 1.84
C ILE A 57 -12.63 0.70 3.07
N LYS A 58 -13.38 0.31 4.11
CA LYS A 58 -13.44 1.06 5.37
C LYS A 58 -12.07 1.22 6.02
N LEU A 59 -11.27 0.15 5.99
CA LEU A 59 -9.91 0.12 6.55
C LEU A 59 -8.94 0.99 5.75
N THR A 60 -8.96 0.92 4.43
CA THR A 60 -7.95 1.57 3.57
C THR A 60 -8.35 2.97 3.08
N GLY A 61 -9.64 3.27 3.05
CA GLY A 61 -10.23 4.53 2.58
C GLY A 61 -11.36 5.00 3.50
N ASP A 62 -12.46 5.45 2.90
CA ASP A 62 -13.68 5.88 3.58
C ASP A 62 -14.91 5.45 2.75
N LEU A 63 -15.91 4.88 3.41
CA LEU A 63 -17.15 4.44 2.76
C LEU A 63 -18.04 5.61 2.31
N ASP A 64 -17.79 6.83 2.81
CA ASP A 64 -18.42 8.07 2.34
C ASP A 64 -17.63 8.62 1.13
N PRO A 65 -18.21 8.64 -0.08
CA PRO A 65 -17.51 9.08 -1.30
C PRO A 65 -17.16 10.57 -1.32
N LYS A 66 -17.66 11.35 -0.35
CA LYS A 66 -17.33 12.77 -0.18
C LYS A 66 -16.07 13.01 0.63
N LYS A 67 -15.54 11.96 1.27
CA LYS A 67 -14.35 12.05 2.14
C LYS A 67 -13.13 11.46 1.43
N GLU A 68 -12.02 12.17 1.58
CA GLU A 68 -10.72 11.73 1.14
C GLU A 68 -9.93 11.16 2.31
N THR A 69 -9.11 10.17 2.03
CA THR A 69 -8.27 9.47 2.99
C THR A 69 -6.80 9.75 2.69
N PRO A 70 -6.19 10.76 3.33
CA PRO A 70 -4.76 10.98 3.24
C PRO A 70 -3.99 9.88 3.98
N GLY A 71 -2.83 9.50 3.46
CA GLY A 71 -1.96 8.50 4.06
C GLY A 71 -0.49 8.90 3.94
N TRP A 72 0.29 8.60 4.97
CA TRP A 72 1.74 8.77 4.97
C TRP A 72 2.42 7.41 4.91
N PHE A 73 3.56 7.36 4.23
CA PHE A 73 4.51 6.27 4.36
C PHE A 73 5.94 6.80 4.40
N GLY A 74 6.84 6.04 5.05
CA GLY A 74 8.24 6.40 5.10
C GLY A 74 9.14 5.30 5.62
N GLY A 75 10.39 5.30 5.19
CA GLY A 75 11.37 4.30 5.59
C GLY A 75 12.66 4.34 4.78
N THR A 76 13.20 3.14 4.51
CA THR A 76 14.51 2.98 3.89
C THR A 76 14.43 2.04 2.71
N ILE A 77 15.13 2.40 1.63
CA ILE A 77 15.34 1.56 0.45
C ILE A 77 16.71 0.92 0.55
N PHE A 78 16.73 -0.39 0.34
CA PHE A 78 17.93 -1.23 0.36
C PHE A 78 18.23 -1.76 -1.04
N GLY A 79 19.51 -1.89 -1.36
CA GLY A 79 19.99 -2.65 -2.51
C GLY A 79 20.29 -4.08 -2.11
N ASP A 80 19.70 -5.02 -2.84
CA ASP A 80 19.99 -6.46 -2.77
C ASP A 80 20.71 -6.87 -4.06
N THR A 81 22.05 -6.81 -4.06
CA THR A 81 22.85 -7.02 -5.29
C THR A 81 23.41 -8.43 -5.41
N ARG A 82 23.64 -9.11 -4.28
CA ARG A 82 24.22 -10.46 -4.24
C ARG A 82 23.80 -11.20 -2.97
N ARG A 83 23.46 -12.49 -3.13
CA ARG A 83 23.03 -13.38 -2.03
C ARG A 83 24.09 -13.63 -0.95
N ASP A 84 25.37 -13.31 -1.21
CA ASP A 84 26.48 -13.48 -0.26
C ASP A 84 26.75 -12.22 0.59
N ARG A 85 25.96 -11.15 0.42
CA ARG A 85 26.11 -9.89 1.16
C ARG A 85 24.80 -9.50 1.84
N PRO A 86 24.87 -8.80 3.00
CA PRO A 86 23.68 -8.22 3.60
C PRO A 86 23.10 -7.13 2.71
N LEU A 87 21.81 -6.85 2.87
CA LEU A 87 21.14 -5.70 2.28
C LEU A 87 21.88 -4.40 2.60
N GLN A 88 22.19 -3.60 1.59
CA GLN A 88 22.86 -2.31 1.77
C GLN A 88 21.82 -1.19 1.84
N PRO A 89 21.76 -0.40 2.92
CA PRO A 89 20.94 0.81 2.94
C PRO A 89 21.44 1.81 1.89
N LEU A 90 20.54 2.31 1.03
CA LEU A 90 20.91 3.21 -0.07
C LEU A 90 20.42 4.63 0.13
N ILE A 91 19.14 4.77 0.46
CA ILE A 91 18.45 6.06 0.47
C ILE A 91 17.19 5.95 1.33
N GLY A 92 16.80 7.04 1.99
CA GLY A 92 15.51 7.11 2.66
C GLY A 92 14.40 7.48 1.68
N ILE A 93 13.16 7.20 2.06
CA ILE A 93 11.97 7.55 1.29
C ILE A 93 10.88 8.02 2.23
N GLN A 94 10.16 9.06 1.84
CA GLN A 94 8.90 9.46 2.46
C GLN A 94 7.91 9.86 1.38
N GLY A 95 6.65 9.52 1.59
CA GLY A 95 5.62 9.82 0.62
C GLY A 95 4.25 9.99 1.22
N PHE A 96 3.36 10.36 0.34
CA PHE A 96 2.01 10.79 0.63
C PHE A 96 1.09 10.31 -0.48
N GLY A 97 -0.08 9.81 -0.09
CA GLY A 97 -1.14 9.47 -1.02
C GLY A 97 -2.49 9.93 -0.52
N VAL A 98 -3.42 10.14 -1.44
CA VAL A 98 -4.81 10.48 -1.14
C VAL A 98 -5.73 9.53 -1.88
N VAL A 99 -6.53 8.80 -1.11
CA VAL A 99 -7.51 7.82 -1.61
C VAL A 99 -8.92 8.37 -1.46
N ARG A 100 -9.76 8.17 -2.47
CA ARG A 100 -11.21 8.36 -2.39
C ARG A 100 -11.90 7.16 -2.99
N THR A 101 -12.98 6.70 -2.37
CA THR A 101 -13.67 5.47 -2.77
C THR A 101 -15.14 5.72 -3.05
N GLU A 102 -15.65 5.16 -4.14
CA GLU A 102 -17.04 5.27 -4.56
C GLU A 102 -17.68 3.90 -4.69
N ALA A 103 -18.68 3.64 -3.84
CA ALA A 103 -19.52 2.45 -3.97
C ALA A 103 -20.34 2.50 -5.26
N GLN A 104 -20.45 1.36 -5.93
CA GLN A 104 -21.22 1.19 -7.16
C GLN A 104 -22.54 0.44 -6.87
N PRO A 105 -23.55 0.54 -7.75
CA PRO A 105 -24.85 -0.12 -7.55
C PRO A 105 -24.77 -1.65 -7.43
N ASP A 106 -23.74 -2.28 -8.00
CA ASP A 106 -23.49 -3.72 -7.98
C ASP A 106 -22.70 -4.20 -6.74
N GLY A 107 -22.39 -3.29 -5.81
CA GLY A 107 -21.61 -3.58 -4.61
C GLY A 107 -20.09 -3.54 -4.81
N SER A 108 -19.61 -3.23 -6.02
CA SER A 108 -18.20 -2.97 -6.29
C SER A 108 -17.77 -1.57 -5.82
N PHE A 109 -16.47 -1.31 -5.82
CA PHE A 109 -15.90 -0.02 -5.44
C PHE A 109 -14.92 0.49 -6.49
N ARG A 110 -15.09 1.75 -6.87
CA ARG A 110 -14.07 2.51 -7.58
C ARG A 110 -13.16 3.17 -6.57
N VAL A 111 -11.86 2.91 -6.68
CA VAL A 111 -10.81 3.50 -5.86
C VAL A 111 -10.08 4.51 -6.72
N PHE A 112 -10.09 5.77 -6.30
CA PHE A 112 -9.33 6.86 -6.88
C PHE A 112 -8.12 7.09 -5.99
N ASN A 113 -6.91 6.93 -6.53
CA ASN A 113 -5.69 7.12 -5.76
C ASN A 113 -4.69 7.96 -6.54
N ARG A 114 -3.98 8.81 -5.81
CA ARG A 114 -2.85 9.61 -6.27
C ARG A 114 -1.76 9.55 -5.22
N GLU A 115 -0.51 9.45 -5.65
CA GLU A 115 0.61 9.22 -4.74
C GLU A 115 1.91 9.88 -5.20
N CYS A 116 2.67 10.39 -4.24
CA CYS A 116 4.00 10.92 -4.46
C CYS A 116 4.98 10.44 -3.39
N ALA A 117 6.26 10.41 -3.72
CA ALA A 117 7.33 10.13 -2.78
C ALA A 117 8.62 10.85 -3.15
N PHE A 118 9.32 11.29 -2.12
CA PHE A 118 10.61 11.95 -2.20
C PHE A 118 11.65 11.14 -1.44
N TYR A 119 12.90 11.31 -1.86
CA TYR A 119 14.02 10.56 -1.31
C TYR A 119 14.84 11.43 -0.39
N THR A 120 15.36 10.83 0.68
CA THR A 120 16.14 11.53 1.70
C THR A 120 17.54 10.95 1.83
N ASP A 121 18.51 11.80 2.14
CA ASP A 121 19.82 11.35 2.58
C ASP A 121 19.71 10.58 3.91
N LEU A 122 20.38 9.43 4.00
CA LEU A 122 20.27 8.54 5.17
C LEU A 122 20.89 9.12 6.44
N LYS A 123 21.89 10.00 6.31
CA LYS A 123 22.60 10.56 7.47
C LYS A 123 21.85 11.76 8.05
N THR A 124 21.33 12.62 7.19
CA THR A 124 20.75 13.91 7.56
C THR A 124 19.23 13.90 7.59
N GLY A 125 18.58 12.93 6.94
CA GLY A 125 17.13 12.89 6.77
C GLY A 125 16.56 13.96 5.84
N LYS A 126 17.41 14.79 5.21
CA LYS A 126 16.99 15.86 4.31
C LYS A 126 16.62 15.29 2.94
N PHE A 127 15.60 15.87 2.30
CA PHE A 127 15.29 15.57 0.91
C PHE A 127 16.46 15.95 0.00
N ILE A 128 16.72 15.11 -1.00
CA ILE A 128 17.85 15.26 -1.92
C ILE A 128 17.41 15.20 -3.37
N ASP A 129 18.01 16.06 -4.19
CA ASP A 129 17.82 16.10 -5.65
C ASP A 129 18.98 15.40 -6.39
N GLN A 130 20.08 15.11 -5.70
CA GLN A 130 21.21 14.35 -6.23
C GLN A 130 21.62 13.24 -5.26
N TRP A 131 21.94 12.08 -5.82
CA TRP A 131 22.36 10.91 -5.07
C TRP A 131 23.58 10.28 -5.72
N LYS A 132 24.63 10.02 -4.93
CA LYS A 132 25.81 9.30 -5.41
C LYS A 132 25.56 7.80 -5.31
N ASN A 133 25.49 7.12 -6.45
CA ASN A 133 25.30 5.68 -6.49
C ASN A 133 26.52 4.98 -5.85
N PRO A 134 26.35 4.21 -4.76
CA PRO A 134 27.47 3.59 -4.05
C PRO A 134 28.09 2.42 -4.82
N TYR A 135 27.42 1.90 -5.85
CA TYR A 135 27.90 0.79 -6.66
C TYR A 135 28.70 1.25 -7.87
N THR A 136 28.26 2.34 -8.53
CA THR A 136 28.91 2.85 -9.74
C THR A 136 29.77 4.09 -9.48
N GLY A 137 29.57 4.76 -8.34
CA GLY A 137 30.21 6.04 -8.01
C GLY A 137 29.64 7.25 -8.75
N GLU A 138 28.68 7.04 -9.66
CA GLU A 138 28.06 8.10 -10.44
C GLU A 138 27.19 9.02 -9.57
N LEU A 139 27.13 10.29 -9.97
CA LEU A 139 26.16 11.24 -9.44
C LEU A 139 24.88 11.17 -10.30
N CYS A 140 23.77 10.79 -9.67
CA CYS A 140 22.47 10.63 -10.29
C CYS A 140 21.53 11.76 -9.87
N ASP A 141 20.83 12.36 -10.83
CA ASP A 141 19.72 13.26 -10.54
C ASP A 141 18.51 12.45 -10.10
N VAL A 142 18.02 12.72 -8.89
CA VAL A 142 16.92 11.99 -8.27
C VAL A 142 15.62 12.35 -8.99
N LYS A 143 14.79 11.34 -9.29
CA LYS A 143 13.43 11.54 -9.80
C LYS A 143 12.42 11.02 -8.79
N SER A 144 11.64 11.95 -8.21
CA SER A 144 10.58 11.66 -7.25
C SER A 144 9.50 10.77 -7.87
N ILE A 145 8.86 9.94 -7.04
CA ILE A 145 7.62 9.27 -7.44
C ILE A 145 6.51 10.31 -7.42
N HIS A 146 5.71 10.37 -8.48
CA HIS A 146 4.56 11.26 -8.57
C HIS A 146 3.58 10.69 -9.62
N ASN A 147 2.84 9.67 -9.17
CA ASN A 147 1.87 8.98 -10.01
C ASN A 147 0.52 9.71 -9.87
N MET A 148 0.02 10.26 -10.99
CA MET A 148 -1.16 11.12 -10.98
C MET A 148 -2.45 10.33 -10.81
N THR A 149 -2.51 9.15 -11.43
CA THR A 149 -3.65 8.23 -11.38
C THR A 149 -3.18 6.82 -11.06
N VAL A 150 -3.67 6.22 -9.98
CA VAL A 150 -3.43 4.82 -9.58
C VAL A 150 -4.76 4.18 -9.18
N ASN A 151 -5.74 4.24 -10.08
CA ASN A 151 -7.10 3.83 -9.79
C ASN A 151 -7.25 2.31 -9.77
N ALA A 152 -8.22 1.81 -9.02
CA ALA A 152 -8.55 0.38 -8.98
C ALA A 152 -10.07 0.18 -8.95
N HIS A 153 -10.55 -0.83 -9.66
CA HIS A 153 -11.93 -1.27 -9.55
C HIS A 153 -11.96 -2.60 -8.79
N LEU A 154 -12.45 -2.56 -7.55
CA LEU A 154 -12.51 -3.72 -6.67
C LEU A 154 -13.92 -4.29 -6.69
N ILE A 155 -14.04 -5.59 -6.96
CA ILE A 155 -15.31 -6.26 -7.21
C ILE A 155 -15.48 -7.49 -6.30
N VAL A 156 -16.74 -7.91 -6.15
CA VAL A 156 -17.07 -9.26 -5.69
C VAL A 156 -17.24 -10.15 -6.92
N SER A 157 -16.30 -11.08 -7.10
CA SER A 157 -16.29 -12.05 -8.20
C SER A 157 -16.90 -13.37 -7.74
N PRO A 158 -17.90 -13.92 -8.46
CA PRO A 158 -18.40 -15.27 -8.20
C PRO A 158 -17.32 -16.36 -8.31
N ARG A 159 -16.25 -16.09 -9.07
CA ARG A 159 -15.15 -17.03 -9.32
C ARG A 159 -14.05 -16.95 -8.25
N PHE A 160 -13.75 -15.75 -7.76
CA PHE A 160 -12.57 -15.49 -6.96
C PHE A 160 -12.87 -14.97 -5.54
N GLY A 161 -14.13 -14.72 -5.21
CA GLY A 161 -14.50 -13.99 -3.99
C GLY A 161 -14.26 -12.49 -4.20
N THR A 162 -13.08 -12.00 -3.82
CA THR A 162 -12.67 -10.61 -4.07
C THR A 162 -11.67 -10.55 -5.21
N ALA A 163 -11.83 -9.57 -6.10
CA ALA A 163 -10.97 -9.39 -7.27
C ALA A 163 -10.77 -7.91 -7.60
N ILE A 164 -9.71 -7.62 -8.36
CA ILE A 164 -9.50 -6.36 -9.04
C ILE A 164 -9.77 -6.54 -10.54
N GLU A 165 -10.53 -5.61 -11.13
CA GLU A 165 -10.69 -5.53 -12.58
C GLU A 165 -9.57 -4.67 -13.18
N MET A 166 -8.89 -5.23 -14.16
CA MET A 166 -7.75 -4.61 -14.84
C MET A 166 -7.94 -4.71 -16.35
N ASP A 167 -7.66 -3.63 -17.05
CA ASP A 167 -7.61 -3.61 -18.51
C ASP A 167 -6.22 -4.04 -18.99
N PHE A 168 -6.18 -5.08 -19.82
CA PHE A 168 -4.99 -5.50 -20.55
C PHE A 168 -5.26 -5.37 -22.05
N ASP A 169 -4.82 -4.26 -22.64
CA ASP A 169 -4.95 -3.95 -24.08
C ASP A 169 -6.39 -4.04 -24.62
N GLY A 170 -7.33 -3.42 -23.91
CA GLY A 170 -8.76 -3.40 -24.24
C GLY A 170 -9.52 -4.64 -23.79
N LYS A 171 -8.85 -5.57 -23.10
CA LYS A 171 -9.48 -6.75 -22.49
C LYS A 171 -9.54 -6.60 -20.99
N LEU A 172 -10.75 -6.39 -20.47
CA LEU A 172 -11.00 -6.40 -19.03
C LEU A 172 -10.83 -7.82 -18.46
N MET A 173 -10.03 -7.94 -17.41
CA MET A 173 -9.70 -9.19 -16.75
C MET A 173 -9.92 -9.05 -15.23
N GLN A 174 -10.47 -10.11 -14.61
CA GLN A 174 -10.56 -10.21 -13.16
C GLN A 174 -9.33 -10.93 -12.61
N VAL A 175 -8.59 -10.24 -11.75
CA VAL A 175 -7.43 -10.79 -11.05
C VAL A 175 -7.82 -11.05 -9.59
N PRO A 176 -7.62 -12.28 -9.07
CA PRO A 176 -7.92 -12.59 -7.67
C PRO A 176 -7.19 -11.63 -6.74
N LEU A 177 -7.91 -11.12 -5.74
CA LEU A 177 -7.37 -10.17 -4.77
C LEU A 177 -7.69 -10.64 -3.35
N PRO A 178 -6.91 -11.58 -2.78
CA PRO A 178 -7.10 -11.98 -1.39
C PRO A 178 -6.77 -10.81 -0.45
N LEU A 179 -7.76 -10.38 0.34
CA LEU A 179 -7.63 -9.24 1.28
C LEU A 179 -7.09 -9.65 2.67
N GLY A 180 -6.78 -10.95 2.81
CA GLY A 180 -6.15 -11.66 3.94
C GLY A 180 -6.46 -11.11 5.32
N TRP A 181 -7.26 -11.83 6.11
CA TRP A 181 -7.68 -11.38 7.43
C TRP A 181 -7.24 -12.33 8.54
N ASN A 182 -6.58 -11.79 9.57
CA ASN A 182 -6.32 -12.51 10.81
C ASN A 182 -6.79 -11.69 12.00
N VAL A 183 -7.54 -12.31 12.91
CA VAL A 183 -8.12 -11.65 14.08
C VAL A 183 -7.53 -12.25 15.35
N PHE A 184 -7.07 -11.38 16.25
CA PHE A 184 -6.57 -11.72 17.58
C PHE A 184 -7.13 -10.72 18.58
N ASP A 185 -8.10 -11.15 19.39
CA ASP A 185 -8.87 -10.27 20.28
C ASP A 185 -9.45 -9.06 19.51
N ASP A 186 -9.14 -7.84 19.96
CA ASP A 186 -9.56 -6.60 19.28
C ASP A 186 -8.60 -6.15 18.16
N LYS A 187 -7.65 -6.99 17.74
CA LYS A 187 -6.74 -6.66 16.64
C LYS A 187 -7.15 -7.41 15.38
N VAL A 188 -7.31 -6.68 14.29
CA VAL A 188 -7.47 -7.25 12.95
C VAL A 188 -6.26 -6.89 12.09
N PHE A 189 -5.67 -7.92 11.51
CA PHE A 189 -4.57 -7.81 10.56
C PHE A 189 -5.11 -7.99 9.16
N SER A 190 -4.71 -7.11 8.24
CA SER A 190 -5.07 -7.17 6.82
C SER A 190 -3.81 -7.21 5.96
N THR A 191 -3.81 -8.08 4.95
CA THR A 191 -2.77 -8.13 3.92
C THR A 191 -3.36 -7.82 2.55
N PHE A 192 -2.65 -7.04 1.76
CA PHE A 192 -2.97 -6.81 0.35
C PHE A 192 -1.66 -6.85 -0.43
N GLU A 193 -1.61 -7.65 -1.48
CA GLU A 193 -0.40 -7.87 -2.25
C GLU A 193 -0.68 -7.82 -3.75
N VAL A 194 0.21 -7.19 -4.49
CA VAL A 194 0.16 -7.10 -5.95
C VAL A 194 1.50 -7.56 -6.48
N HIS A 195 1.50 -8.72 -7.13
CA HIS A 195 2.68 -9.32 -7.75
C HIS A 195 2.51 -9.28 -9.27
N THR A 196 3.22 -8.35 -9.91
CA THR A 196 3.03 -8.03 -11.33
C THR A 196 4.26 -8.31 -12.16
N SER A 197 4.00 -8.67 -13.41
CA SER A 197 5.00 -8.87 -14.45
C SER A 197 4.40 -8.38 -15.77
N PHE A 198 4.93 -7.31 -16.34
CA PHE A 198 4.40 -6.71 -17.56
C PHE A 198 5.54 -6.21 -18.46
N PRO A 199 5.30 -6.03 -19.77
CA PRO A 199 6.28 -5.43 -20.67
C PRO A 199 6.76 -4.07 -20.15
N SER A 200 8.08 -3.86 -20.12
CA SER A 200 8.67 -2.61 -19.66
C SER A 200 8.47 -1.50 -20.69
N GLU A 201 7.97 -0.33 -20.26
CA GLU A 201 7.95 0.87 -21.10
C GLU A 201 9.37 1.43 -21.37
N LEU A 202 10.32 1.11 -20.48
CA LEU A 202 11.74 1.41 -20.64
C LEU A 202 12.44 0.19 -21.25
N THR A 203 12.31 -0.02 -22.57
CA THR A 203 12.96 -1.15 -23.25
C THR A 203 14.49 -0.96 -23.31
N PRO A 204 15.31 -2.03 -23.20
CA PRO A 204 16.77 -1.92 -23.24
C PRO A 204 17.31 -1.27 -24.51
N GLU A 205 16.63 -1.48 -25.65
CA GLU A 205 17.04 -0.93 -26.94
C GLU A 205 16.91 0.60 -26.98
N LYS A 206 15.92 1.16 -26.28
CA LYS A 206 15.69 2.61 -26.20
C LYS A 206 16.35 3.24 -24.99
N TRP A 207 16.46 2.51 -23.88
CA TRP A 207 16.93 2.97 -22.57
C TRP A 207 18.06 2.10 -22.03
N PRO A 208 19.23 2.10 -22.69
CA PRO A 208 20.30 1.14 -22.39
C PRO A 208 20.89 1.28 -20.98
N ARG A 209 20.75 2.44 -20.32
CA ARG A 209 21.28 2.70 -18.97
C ARG A 209 20.25 2.62 -17.86
N GLU A 210 18.99 2.83 -18.20
CA GLU A 210 17.89 2.98 -17.25
C GLU A 210 16.94 1.78 -17.25
N SER A 211 16.95 0.99 -18.33
CA SER A 211 16.11 -0.20 -18.43
C SER A 211 16.61 -1.31 -17.51
N ALA A 212 15.69 -1.83 -16.70
CA ALA A 212 15.88 -3.06 -15.94
C ALA A 212 15.67 -4.35 -16.76
N GLY A 213 15.38 -4.23 -18.06
CA GLY A 213 15.06 -5.34 -18.95
C GLY A 213 13.74 -5.17 -19.70
N LYS A 214 13.39 -6.16 -20.52
CA LYS A 214 12.16 -6.16 -21.34
C LYS A 214 10.87 -6.37 -20.53
N VAL A 215 10.99 -6.95 -19.35
CA VAL A 215 9.85 -7.26 -18.47
C VAL A 215 10.13 -6.61 -17.12
N LEU A 216 9.19 -5.77 -16.69
CA LEU A 216 9.21 -5.15 -15.37
C LEU A 216 8.47 -6.05 -14.39
N ARG A 217 9.15 -6.44 -13.30
CA ARG A 217 8.61 -7.29 -12.24
C ARG A 217 8.60 -6.51 -10.94
N ILE A 218 7.42 -6.36 -10.33
CA ILE A 218 7.24 -5.59 -9.10
C ILE A 218 6.32 -6.39 -8.17
N ALA A 219 6.72 -6.47 -6.90
CA ALA A 219 5.88 -6.90 -5.80
C ALA A 219 5.60 -5.70 -4.89
N GLU A 220 4.33 -5.40 -4.67
CA GLU A 220 3.85 -4.45 -3.67
C GLU A 220 3.15 -5.24 -2.56
N ILE A 221 3.63 -5.12 -1.33
CA ILE A 221 3.20 -5.94 -0.19
C ILE A 221 2.80 -5.00 0.94
N PHE A 222 1.53 -5.07 1.33
CA PHE A 222 0.96 -4.22 2.37
C PHE A 222 0.47 -5.06 3.53
N GLN A 223 0.87 -4.67 4.73
CA GLN A 223 0.44 -5.31 5.97
C GLN A 223 -0.06 -4.24 6.92
N ARG A 224 -1.25 -4.42 7.49
CA ARG A 224 -1.92 -3.43 8.34
C ARG A 224 -2.44 -4.10 9.60
N VAL A 225 -2.48 -3.34 10.69
CA VAL A 225 -3.17 -3.69 11.92
C VAL A 225 -4.12 -2.56 12.31
N ALA A 226 -5.34 -2.92 12.68
CA ALA A 226 -6.39 -2.01 13.12
C ALA A 226 -7.16 -2.59 14.32
N SER A 227 -7.97 -1.75 14.97
CA SER A 227 -8.94 -2.21 15.96
C SER A 227 -10.11 -2.90 15.26
N LEU A 228 -10.42 -4.14 15.67
CA LEU A 228 -11.57 -4.86 15.17
C LEU A 228 -12.86 -4.15 15.57
N SER A 229 -12.96 -3.63 16.80
CA SER A 229 -14.14 -2.88 17.24
C SER A 229 -14.41 -1.64 16.39
N ASP A 230 -13.37 -0.94 15.91
CA ASP A 230 -13.53 0.17 14.97
C ASP A 230 -14.00 -0.31 13.58
N VAL A 231 -13.46 -1.44 13.09
CA VAL A 231 -13.87 -2.03 11.81
C VAL A 231 -15.34 -2.45 11.85
N GLU A 232 -15.77 -3.04 12.95
CA GLU A 232 -17.14 -3.49 13.19
C GLU A 232 -18.10 -2.38 13.65
N ASN A 233 -17.61 -1.16 13.87
CA ASN A 233 -18.45 -0.04 14.29
C ASN A 233 -19.34 0.46 13.13
N PRO A 234 -20.67 0.28 13.16
CA PRO A 234 -21.54 0.68 12.06
C PRO A 234 -21.72 2.21 11.96
N ASP A 235 -21.34 2.96 13.00
CA ASP A 235 -21.54 4.40 13.08
C ASP A 235 -20.36 5.19 12.46
N THR A 236 -19.30 4.49 12.01
CA THR A 236 -18.16 5.08 11.31
C THR A 236 -18.06 4.59 9.87
N THR A 237 -17.63 5.48 8.97
CA THR A 237 -17.41 5.17 7.55
C THR A 237 -15.95 4.85 7.24
N SER A 238 -15.05 5.04 8.20
CA SER A 238 -13.61 4.76 8.08
C SER A 238 -13.05 4.32 9.43
N THR A 239 -11.90 3.64 9.42
CA THR A 239 -11.12 3.30 10.63
C THR A 239 -9.67 3.74 10.48
N ASP A 240 -8.95 3.81 11.60
CA ASP A 240 -7.50 4.00 11.57
C ASP A 240 -6.75 2.67 11.41
N PHE A 241 -5.50 2.73 10.97
CA PHE A 241 -4.58 1.60 10.97
C PHE A 241 -3.13 2.07 11.04
N SER A 242 -2.28 1.21 11.57
CA SER A 242 -0.83 1.29 11.38
C SER A 242 -0.36 0.10 10.56
N GLY A 243 0.70 0.26 9.78
CA GLY A 243 1.16 -0.82 8.91
C GLY A 243 2.52 -0.60 8.29
N THR A 244 2.82 -1.46 7.32
CA THR A 244 4.02 -1.40 6.51
C THR A 244 3.66 -1.51 5.05
N TRP A 245 4.40 -0.76 4.24
CA TRP A 245 4.48 -1.00 2.81
C TRP A 245 5.89 -1.50 2.48
N THR A 246 5.93 -2.67 1.84
CA THR A 246 7.15 -3.28 1.34
C THR A 246 7.04 -3.40 -0.17
N ARG A 247 8.08 -2.97 -0.87
CA ARG A 247 8.18 -3.11 -2.32
C ARG A 247 9.44 -3.86 -2.67
N VAL A 248 9.32 -4.82 -3.58
CA VAL A 248 10.46 -5.45 -4.23
C VAL A 248 10.34 -5.18 -5.73
N GLY A 249 11.40 -4.62 -6.31
CA GLY A 249 11.42 -4.31 -7.74
C GLY A 249 12.85 -4.11 -8.23
N PRO A 250 13.05 -3.89 -9.52
CA PRO A 250 14.39 -3.61 -10.02
C PRO A 250 14.88 -2.24 -9.55
N TRP A 251 16.13 -1.92 -9.90
CA TRP A 251 16.66 -0.58 -9.79
C TRP A 251 15.73 0.46 -10.42
N LEU A 252 15.62 1.62 -9.76
CA LEU A 252 14.89 2.73 -10.34
C LEU A 252 15.67 3.28 -11.55
N PRO A 253 14.98 3.75 -12.62
CA PRO A 253 15.62 4.20 -13.85
C PRO A 253 16.73 5.24 -13.62
N TRP A 254 16.47 6.21 -12.74
CA TRP A 254 17.40 7.29 -12.42
C TRP A 254 18.63 6.84 -11.62
N MET A 255 18.62 5.63 -11.03
CA MET A 255 19.78 5.08 -10.32
C MET A 255 20.87 4.58 -11.28
N ARG A 256 20.61 4.54 -12.59
CA ARG A 256 21.59 4.21 -13.66
C ARG A 256 22.29 2.86 -13.48
N GLN A 257 21.57 1.87 -12.96
CA GLN A 257 22.05 0.50 -12.82
C GLN A 257 21.67 -0.38 -14.02
N GLY A 258 20.74 0.06 -14.87
CA GLY A 258 20.24 -0.70 -16.01
C GLY A 258 19.88 -2.15 -15.61
N GLN A 259 20.50 -3.09 -16.31
CA GLN A 259 20.31 -4.54 -16.12
C GLN A 259 21.31 -5.16 -15.12
N ALA A 260 21.97 -4.36 -14.28
CA ALA A 260 22.86 -4.90 -13.25
C ALA A 260 22.09 -5.82 -12.30
N ASP A 261 22.71 -6.94 -11.93
CA ASP A 261 22.13 -7.91 -11.01
C ASP A 261 21.72 -7.24 -9.69
N GLY A 262 20.50 -7.57 -9.26
CA GLY A 262 19.98 -7.17 -7.97
C GLY A 262 18.57 -6.58 -8.03
N SER A 263 18.09 -6.18 -6.86
CA SER A 263 16.78 -5.56 -6.69
C SER A 263 16.82 -4.51 -5.60
N LEU A 264 15.78 -3.68 -5.56
CA LEU A 264 15.49 -2.78 -4.47
C LEU A 264 14.47 -3.43 -3.54
N VAL A 265 14.74 -3.34 -2.24
CA VAL A 265 13.79 -3.69 -1.18
C VAL A 265 13.45 -2.41 -0.42
N PHE A 266 12.20 -1.98 -0.53
CA PHE A 266 11.65 -0.85 0.22
C PHE A 266 11.10 -1.42 1.52
N ARG A 267 11.55 -0.88 2.65
CA ARG A 267 11.02 -1.23 3.96
C ARG A 267 10.51 0.04 4.62
N THR A 268 9.19 0.19 4.66
CA THR A 268 8.54 1.41 5.16
C THR A 268 7.48 1.11 6.21
N PHE A 269 7.20 2.10 7.05
CA PHE A 269 5.97 2.18 7.82
C PHE A 269 4.95 3.02 7.04
N MET A 270 3.68 2.79 7.32
CA MET A 270 2.57 3.57 6.80
C MET A 270 1.45 3.72 7.83
N THR A 271 0.70 4.81 7.71
CA THR A 271 -0.48 5.07 8.55
C THR A 271 -1.50 5.90 7.78
N LYS A 272 -2.78 5.75 8.15
CA LYS A 272 -3.82 6.69 7.73
C LYS A 272 -3.64 8.01 8.47
N LEU A 273 -3.97 9.11 7.82
CA LEU A 273 -4.01 10.45 8.41
C LEU A 273 -5.47 10.95 8.41
N LYS A 274 -5.80 11.82 9.38
CA LYS A 274 -7.07 12.54 9.42
C LYS A 274 -7.07 13.73 8.46
N SER A 275 -5.91 14.33 8.23
CA SER A 275 -5.70 15.40 7.24
C SER A 275 -4.23 15.45 6.81
N ALA A 276 -3.96 16.14 5.70
CA ALA A 276 -2.59 16.42 5.25
C ALA A 276 -1.80 17.31 6.23
N ASP A 277 -2.43 17.94 7.22
CA ASP A 277 -1.73 18.74 8.24
C ASP A 277 -0.88 17.89 9.18
N GLN A 278 -1.18 16.59 9.28
CA GLN A 278 -0.41 15.64 10.10
C GLN A 278 0.87 15.15 9.42
N LEU A 279 1.12 15.53 8.16
CA LEU A 279 2.36 15.18 7.49
C LEU A 279 3.56 15.81 8.19
N PRO A 280 4.74 15.16 8.17
CA PRO A 280 5.99 15.79 8.57
C PRO A 280 6.16 17.15 7.86
N PRO A 281 6.54 18.22 8.59
CA PRO A 281 6.55 19.58 8.04
C PRO A 281 7.35 19.71 6.73
N ASP A 282 8.53 19.10 6.67
CA ASP A 282 9.40 19.15 5.49
C ASP A 282 8.76 18.43 4.30
N LEU A 283 8.09 17.29 4.53
CA LEU A 283 7.40 16.54 3.48
C LEU A 283 6.21 17.35 2.94
N ARG A 284 5.43 17.95 3.84
CA ARG A 284 4.32 18.82 3.46
C ARG A 284 4.81 20.03 2.64
N ALA A 285 5.93 20.63 3.04
CA ALA A 285 6.51 21.78 2.36
C ALA A 285 6.95 21.44 0.94
N ILE A 286 7.70 20.35 0.74
CA ILE A 286 8.17 19.95 -0.60
C ILE A 286 7.02 19.52 -1.52
N ILE A 287 5.98 18.87 -1.00
CA ILE A 287 4.76 18.56 -1.78
C ILE A 287 4.07 19.86 -2.19
N LYS A 288 3.88 20.81 -1.28
CA LYS A 288 3.24 22.10 -1.59
C LYS A 288 4.01 22.90 -2.63
N GLU A 289 5.33 22.85 -2.58
CA GLU A 289 6.21 23.55 -3.52
C GLU A 289 6.18 22.90 -4.92
N ARG A 290 6.29 21.57 -4.99
CA ARG A 290 6.57 20.87 -6.25
C ARG A 290 5.35 20.17 -6.86
N LEU A 291 4.38 19.76 -6.05
CA LEU A 291 3.27 18.87 -6.41
C LEU A 291 1.96 19.24 -5.65
N PRO A 292 1.52 20.51 -5.65
CA PRO A 292 0.38 20.96 -4.82
C PRO A 292 -0.94 20.24 -5.12
N GLU A 293 -1.12 19.71 -6.32
CA GLU A 293 -2.30 18.94 -6.72
C GLU A 293 -2.40 17.57 -6.03
N TYR A 294 -1.31 17.08 -5.41
CA TYR A 294 -1.29 15.77 -4.75
C TYR A 294 -2.02 15.76 -3.40
N PHE A 295 -2.49 16.91 -2.91
CA PHE A 295 -3.33 17.01 -1.71
C PHE A 295 -4.80 16.61 -1.91
N GLN A 296 -5.18 16.18 -3.11
CA GLN A 296 -6.52 15.73 -3.44
C GLN A 296 -6.46 14.44 -4.25
N ALA A 297 -7.47 13.58 -4.08
CA ALA A 297 -7.63 12.39 -4.90
C ALA A 297 -7.98 12.78 -6.35
N PRO A 298 -7.80 11.88 -7.33
CA PRO A 298 -8.30 12.11 -8.67
C PRO A 298 -9.82 12.36 -8.69
N SER A 299 -10.24 13.28 -9.54
CA SER A 299 -11.64 13.64 -9.73
C SER A 299 -12.41 12.50 -10.43
N PRO A 300 -13.72 12.30 -10.19
CA PRO A 300 -14.48 11.21 -10.79
C PRO A 300 -14.44 11.16 -12.33
N ASP A 301 -14.31 12.32 -12.98
CA ASP A 301 -14.22 12.46 -14.44
C ASP A 301 -12.92 11.89 -15.03
N THR A 302 -11.90 11.63 -14.21
CA THR A 302 -10.68 10.95 -14.64
C THR A 302 -10.82 9.42 -14.64
N TRP A 303 -11.98 8.86 -14.28
CA TRP A 303 -12.16 7.42 -14.30
C TRP A 303 -11.98 6.84 -15.71
N GLY A 304 -11.23 5.73 -15.82
CA GLY A 304 -10.87 5.12 -17.10
C GLY A 304 -9.61 5.69 -17.75
N SER A 305 -8.97 6.72 -17.15
CA SER A 305 -7.62 7.10 -17.57
C SER A 305 -6.61 5.97 -17.30
N LYS A 306 -5.55 5.92 -18.11
CA LYS A 306 -4.47 4.95 -17.91
C LYS A 306 -3.78 5.23 -16.57
N ASN A 307 -3.62 4.19 -15.75
CA ASN A 307 -2.84 4.29 -14.52
C ASN A 307 -1.37 4.58 -14.82
N ASP A 308 -0.79 5.43 -13.99
CA ASP A 308 0.64 5.69 -13.96
C ASP A 308 1.38 4.60 -13.17
N SER A 309 2.65 4.42 -13.51
CA SER A 309 3.67 3.80 -12.68
C SER A 309 4.87 4.73 -12.62
N SER A 310 5.73 4.59 -11.60
CA SER A 310 6.95 5.40 -11.53
C SER A 310 7.88 5.23 -12.74
N PHE A 311 7.75 4.11 -13.47
CA PHE A 311 8.50 3.84 -14.70
C PHE A 311 7.87 4.54 -15.91
N SER A 312 6.54 4.56 -16.03
CA SER A 312 5.84 5.26 -17.12
C SER A 312 5.97 6.78 -16.99
N VAL A 313 5.89 7.29 -15.76
CA VAL A 313 6.14 8.71 -15.44
C VAL A 313 7.58 9.08 -15.83
N TYR A 314 8.57 8.27 -15.41
CA TYR A 314 9.97 8.50 -15.79
C TYR A 314 10.16 8.50 -17.32
N ALA A 315 9.56 7.54 -18.03
CA ALA A 315 9.66 7.43 -19.48
C ALA A 315 9.09 8.65 -20.22
N ARG A 316 8.03 9.26 -19.67
CA ARG A 316 7.35 10.42 -20.22
C ARG A 316 8.13 11.72 -20.04
N GLU A 317 8.87 11.84 -18.93
CA GLU A 317 9.49 13.10 -18.51
C GLU A 317 11.00 13.19 -18.75
N ASN A 318 11.63 12.09 -19.15
CA ASN A 318 13.07 12.02 -19.34
C ASN A 318 13.40 11.56 -20.75
N THR A 319 14.63 11.84 -21.16
CA THR A 319 15.20 11.31 -22.40
C THR A 319 16.22 10.22 -22.07
N PRO A 320 16.34 9.17 -22.89
CA PRO A 320 17.33 8.12 -22.64
C PRO A 320 18.75 8.66 -22.63
N LEU A 321 19.53 8.24 -21.65
CA LEU A 321 20.95 8.51 -21.57
C LEU A 321 21.70 7.66 -22.63
N PRO A 322 22.78 8.22 -23.23
CA PRO A 322 23.61 7.46 -24.14
C PRO A 322 24.21 6.24 -23.43
N ALA A 323 24.46 5.15 -24.16
CA ALA A 323 25.07 3.95 -23.60
C ALA A 323 26.37 4.27 -22.83
N PRO A 324 26.72 3.47 -21.79
CA PRO A 324 27.99 3.63 -21.10
C PRO A 324 29.14 3.57 -22.12
N LYS A 325 30.14 4.45 -21.96
CA LYS A 325 31.38 4.40 -22.76
C LYS A 325 32.27 3.27 -22.28
#